data_AF-V7BIL5-F1
#
_entry.id   AF-V7BIL5-F1
#
_cell.length_a   1.000
_cell.length_b   1.000
_cell.length_c   1.000
_cell.angle_alpha   90.00
_cell.angle_beta   90.00
_cell.angle_gamma   90.00
#
_symmetry.space_group_name_H-M   'P 1'
#
loop_
_entity.id
_entity.type
_entity.pdbx_description
1 polymer ?
#
loop_
_entity_poly.entity_id
_entity_poly.type
_entity_poly.pdbx_seq_one_letter_code
_entity_poly.pdbx_strand_id
1 'polypeptide(L)'
;MDIPRVKLGTQGLQVSKLGFGCAGLSGVFEGPVPDEVVISLFKEAFSKGITFSDTSDFYGPHTNEVSVGKLPRDEVQLATKFGVVKVESNNAIVRGDPEYVRSCCEVACAVLVWNILISIHTSVPIEETGKVKYIGLSEASPDTIRRAHAVHPITALQMEWSLWSREIEDELLPLCRHTVQPRFQGQNFDKNKTFYFRIEKLAEKHGCTTAQLLLHASSSRGRCGFHPW
;
A
#
# COMPACT_ATOMS: atom_id res chain seq x y z
N MET A 1 -19.35 1.72 13.29
CA MET A 1 -19.04 0.40 12.72
C MET A 1 -17.56 0.18 12.95
N ASP A 2 -17.21 -0.87 13.68
CA ASP A 2 -15.79 -1.18 13.93
C ASP A 2 -15.19 -1.82 12.67
N ILE A 3 -14.08 -1.28 12.19
CA ILE A 3 -13.36 -1.84 11.05
C ILE A 3 -12.70 -3.16 11.47
N PRO A 4 -12.98 -4.28 10.79
CA PRO A 4 -12.38 -5.57 11.13
C PRO A 4 -10.86 -5.52 11.07
N ARG A 5 -10.18 -6.30 11.91
CA ARG A 5 -8.73 -6.51 11.81
C ARG A 5 -8.40 -7.73 10.96
N VAL A 6 -7.28 -7.70 10.25
CA VAL A 6 -6.75 -8.82 9.46
C VAL A 6 -5.27 -9.04 9.74
N LYS A 7 -4.85 -10.31 9.62
CA LYS A 7 -3.43 -10.67 9.58
C LYS A 7 -2.90 -10.36 8.18
N LEU A 8 -1.92 -9.48 8.09
CA LEU A 8 -1.21 -9.17 6.85
C LEU A 8 0.05 -10.04 6.78
N GLY A 9 0.17 -10.87 5.74
CA GLY A 9 1.21 -11.89 5.64
C GLY A 9 1.11 -12.98 6.70
N THR A 10 2.23 -13.65 6.98
CA THR A 10 2.33 -14.79 7.90
C THR A 10 3.15 -14.51 9.15
N GLN A 11 3.80 -13.34 9.22
CA GLN A 11 4.79 -12.99 10.25
C GLN A 11 4.18 -12.40 11.53
N GLY A 12 2.85 -12.28 11.60
CA GLY A 12 2.13 -11.86 12.81
C GLY A 12 1.60 -10.42 12.79
N LEU A 13 1.87 -9.65 11.74
CA LEU A 13 1.32 -8.29 11.57
C LEU A 13 -0.21 -8.32 11.53
N GLN A 14 -0.84 -7.51 12.38
CA GLN A 14 -2.29 -7.31 12.40
C GLN A 14 -2.61 -5.85 12.13
N VAL A 15 -3.47 -5.59 11.15
CA VAL A 15 -3.86 -4.26 10.68
C VAL A 15 -5.38 -4.14 10.59
N SER A 16 -5.91 -2.92 10.56
CA SER A 16 -7.29 -2.68 10.13
C SER A 16 -7.46 -3.11 8.66
N LYS A 17 -8.61 -3.70 8.32
CA LYS A 17 -8.92 -4.20 6.97
C LYS A 17 -8.89 -3.08 5.92
N LEU A 18 -9.29 -1.89 6.34
CA LEU A 18 -9.13 -0.64 5.61
C LEU A 18 -7.96 0.12 6.22
N GLY A 19 -7.07 0.65 5.39
CA GLY A 19 -6.03 1.54 5.84
C GLY A 19 -6.15 2.95 5.25
N PHE A 20 -5.28 3.85 5.70
CA PHE A 20 -5.27 5.26 5.32
C PHE A 20 -4.03 5.55 4.46
N GLY A 21 -4.23 6.00 3.22
CA GLY A 21 -3.15 6.44 2.33
C GLY A 21 -2.80 7.90 2.61
N CYS A 22 -1.52 8.19 2.86
CA CYS A 22 -1.07 9.52 3.26
C CYS A 22 -0.60 10.39 2.09
N ALA A 23 -0.51 9.88 0.86
CA ALA A 23 0.06 10.60 -0.29
C ALA A 23 -0.61 11.96 -0.55
N GLY A 24 -1.94 12.04 -0.41
CA GLY A 24 -2.72 13.28 -0.56
C GLY A 24 -2.45 14.35 0.50
N LEU A 25 -1.73 14.05 1.59
CA LEU A 25 -1.51 15.02 2.68
C LEU A 25 -0.36 16.00 2.39
N SER A 26 0.60 15.62 1.55
CA SER A 26 1.92 16.29 1.49
C SER A 26 2.31 16.83 0.12
N GLY A 27 1.35 17.14 -0.75
CA GLY A 27 1.68 17.83 -2.00
C GLY A 27 1.74 16.96 -3.26
N VAL A 28 1.62 15.62 -3.15
CA VAL A 28 1.88 14.71 -4.28
C VAL A 28 0.83 14.83 -5.38
N PHE A 29 -0.43 14.97 -5.00
CA PHE A 29 -1.56 15.11 -5.93
C PHE A 29 -2.05 16.55 -6.02
N GLU A 30 -2.25 17.19 -4.86
CA GLU A 30 -2.70 18.57 -4.70
C GLU A 30 -1.83 19.26 -3.65
N GLY A 31 -2.04 20.56 -3.38
CA GLY A 31 -1.25 21.31 -2.40
C GLY A 31 -1.23 20.68 -0.99
N PRO A 32 -0.20 20.99 -0.16
CA PRO A 32 -0.06 20.39 1.16
C PRO A 32 -1.25 20.75 2.06
N VAL A 33 -1.71 19.75 2.82
CA VAL A 33 -2.80 19.92 3.79
C VAL A 33 -2.22 20.49 5.09
N PRO A 34 -2.85 21.52 5.71
CA PRO A 34 -2.38 22.07 6.98
C PRO A 34 -2.31 21.00 8.09
N ASP A 35 -1.28 21.06 8.93
CA ASP A 35 -1.01 20.08 10.00
C ASP A 35 -2.21 19.80 10.91
N GLU A 36 -2.99 20.83 11.27
CA GLU A 36 -4.17 20.69 12.12
C GLU A 36 -5.26 19.83 11.46
N VAL A 37 -5.42 19.97 10.14
CA VAL A 37 -6.37 19.18 9.33
C VAL A 37 -5.85 17.74 9.22
N VAL A 38 -4.54 17.55 8.99
CA VAL A 38 -3.92 16.23 8.97
C VAL A 38 -4.15 15.48 10.29
N ILE A 39 -3.92 16.14 11.43
CA ILE A 39 -4.15 15.56 12.76
C ILE A 39 -5.64 15.23 12.96
N SER A 40 -6.55 16.11 12.52
CA SER A 40 -8.00 15.87 12.59
C SER A 40 -8.41 14.65 11.76
N LEU A 41 -7.89 14.51 10.54
CA LEU A 41 -8.15 13.37 9.66
C LEU A 41 -7.69 12.06 10.29
N PHE A 42 -6.49 12.03 10.89
CA PHE A 42 -6.03 10.82 11.57
C PHE A 42 -6.84 10.48 12.80
N LYS A 43 -7.24 11.48 13.61
CA LYS A 43 -8.13 11.26 14.75
C LYS A 43 -9.47 10.68 14.32
N GLU A 44 -10.04 11.17 13.22
CA GLU A 44 -11.30 10.64 12.69
C GLU A 44 -11.11 9.24 12.09
N ALA A 45 -10.04 8.99 11.33
CA ALA A 45 -9.73 7.65 10.82
C ALA A 45 -9.60 6.64 11.97
N PHE A 46 -8.88 7.02 13.04
CA PHE A 46 -8.71 6.19 14.22
C PHE A 46 -10.02 5.99 14.98
N SER A 47 -10.87 7.03 15.11
CA SER A 47 -12.20 6.92 15.73
C SER A 47 -13.12 5.93 15.01
N LYS A 48 -12.90 5.70 13.70
CA LYS A 48 -13.59 4.66 12.91
C LYS A 48 -12.92 3.28 12.97
N GLY A 49 -11.79 3.14 13.67
CA GLY A 49 -11.05 1.88 13.79
C GLY A 49 -9.98 1.64 12.72
N ILE A 50 -9.59 2.66 11.95
CA ILE A 50 -8.43 2.56 11.05
C ILE A 50 -7.15 2.68 11.88
N THR A 51 -6.32 1.63 11.83
CA THR A 51 -5.04 1.58 12.56
C THR A 51 -3.85 1.34 11.65
N PHE A 52 -4.03 1.31 10.33
CA PHE A 52 -2.96 1.07 9.37
C PHE A 52 -2.80 2.25 8.41
N SER A 53 -1.66 2.90 8.46
CA SER A 53 -1.35 4.09 7.66
C SER A 53 -0.18 3.82 6.72
N ASP A 54 -0.30 4.26 5.47
CA ASP A 54 0.67 4.05 4.40
C ASP A 54 1.23 5.40 3.92
N THR A 55 2.56 5.54 3.94
CA THR A 55 3.31 6.74 3.51
C THR A 55 4.56 6.35 2.72
N SER A 56 5.42 7.31 2.37
CA SER A 56 6.70 7.15 1.68
C SER A 56 7.61 8.35 1.94
N ASP A 57 8.92 8.14 1.95
CA ASP A 57 9.93 9.21 1.96
C ASP A 57 9.80 10.20 0.78
N PHE A 58 9.26 9.72 -0.34
CA PHE A 58 8.99 10.48 -1.55
C PHE A 58 7.76 11.41 -1.42
N TYR A 59 6.84 11.15 -0.51
CA TYR A 59 5.61 11.94 -0.38
C TYR A 59 5.94 13.27 0.31
N GLY A 60 6.12 14.34 -0.48
CA GLY A 60 6.52 15.66 0.01
C GLY A 60 7.84 15.57 0.79
N PRO A 61 9.01 15.84 0.20
CA PRO A 61 10.31 15.40 0.73
C PRO A 61 10.44 15.58 2.24
N HIS A 62 10.38 14.46 2.98
CA HIS A 62 10.44 14.35 4.44
C HIS A 62 9.33 15.04 5.27
N THR A 63 8.27 15.61 4.68
CA THR A 63 7.19 16.28 5.43
C THR A 63 6.06 15.34 5.81
N ASN A 64 5.72 14.36 4.97
CA ASN A 64 4.64 13.41 5.27
C ASN A 64 4.97 12.51 6.47
N GLU A 65 6.18 11.96 6.49
CA GLU A 65 6.65 11.11 7.59
C GLU A 65 6.72 11.86 8.92
N VAL A 66 7.05 13.16 8.91
CA VAL A 66 7.03 14.02 10.10
C VAL A 66 5.61 14.15 10.64
N SER A 67 4.63 14.38 9.77
CA SER A 67 3.22 14.51 10.18
C SER A 67 2.64 13.18 10.67
N VAL A 68 2.96 12.07 10.02
CA VAL A 68 2.55 10.72 10.45
C VAL A 68 3.27 10.30 11.74
N GLY A 69 4.51 10.75 11.95
CA GLY A 69 5.29 10.49 13.17
C GLY A 69 4.70 11.08 14.44
N LYS A 70 3.72 12.00 14.33
CA LYS A 70 2.97 12.58 15.46
C LYS A 70 1.85 11.66 15.98
N LEU A 71 1.57 10.53 15.31
CA LEU A 71 0.55 9.57 15.71
C LEU A 71 1.01 8.68 16.88
N PRO A 72 0.07 8.18 17.71
CA PRO A 72 0.38 7.26 18.81
C PRO A 72 0.97 5.95 18.27
N ARG A 73 2.26 5.73 18.51
CA ARG A 73 3.03 4.61 17.92
C ARG A 73 2.60 3.23 18.39
N ASP A 74 2.04 3.12 19.59
CA ASP A 74 1.62 1.83 20.16
C ASP A 74 0.26 1.37 19.63
N GLU A 75 -0.51 2.27 19.02
CA GLU A 75 -1.88 2.02 18.56
C GLU A 75 -1.98 1.92 17.03
N VAL A 76 -0.96 2.40 16.30
CA VAL A 76 -0.95 2.50 14.84
C VAL A 76 0.15 1.65 14.22
N GLN A 77 -0.19 0.96 13.14
CA GLN A 77 0.74 0.27 12.26
C GLN A 77 1.12 1.24 11.14
N LEU A 78 2.39 1.64 11.09
CA LEU A 78 2.91 2.53 10.06
C LEU A 78 3.68 1.75 9.00
N ALA A 79 3.24 1.86 7.76
CA ALA A 79 3.92 1.44 6.56
C ALA A 79 4.56 2.65 5.88
N THR A 80 5.89 2.71 5.77
CA THR A 80 6.58 3.71 4.91
C THR A 80 7.31 3.02 3.78
N LYS A 81 7.70 3.76 2.74
CA LYS A 81 8.47 3.24 1.60
C LYS A 81 9.68 4.11 1.32
N PHE A 82 10.68 3.47 0.75
CA PHE A 82 11.82 4.12 0.13
C PHE A 82 12.13 3.45 -1.21
N GLY A 83 12.98 4.10 -1.99
CA GLY A 83 13.53 3.53 -3.22
C GLY A 83 13.53 4.52 -4.37
N VAL A 84 12.51 5.36 -4.46
CA VAL A 84 12.43 6.40 -5.50
C VAL A 84 13.21 7.64 -5.03
N VAL A 85 14.34 7.90 -5.67
CA VAL A 85 15.17 9.08 -5.40
C VAL A 85 14.64 10.31 -6.12
N LYS A 86 14.20 10.12 -7.37
CA LYS A 86 13.74 11.21 -8.24
C LYS A 86 12.81 10.67 -9.30
N VAL A 87 11.78 11.43 -9.64
CA VAL A 87 10.96 11.19 -10.83
C VAL A 87 11.26 12.27 -11.86
N GLU A 88 11.62 11.85 -13.06
CA GLU A 88 11.78 12.66 -14.26
C GLU A 88 10.67 12.29 -15.25
N SER A 89 10.46 13.10 -16.29
CA SER A 89 9.25 13.12 -17.13
C SER A 89 8.75 11.75 -17.60
N ASN A 90 9.64 10.78 -17.83
CA ASN A 90 9.29 9.41 -18.22
C ASN A 90 10.01 8.33 -17.41
N ASN A 91 10.78 8.67 -16.37
CA ASN A 91 11.63 7.72 -15.65
C ASN A 91 11.68 8.02 -14.16
N ALA A 92 11.73 6.97 -13.34
CA ALA A 92 12.07 7.08 -11.92
C ALA A 92 13.52 6.62 -11.71
N ILE A 93 14.31 7.43 -11.03
CA ILE A 93 15.62 7.03 -10.51
C ILE A 93 15.37 6.26 -9.22
N VAL A 94 15.69 4.96 -9.24
CA VAL A 94 15.47 4.05 -8.12
C VAL A 94 16.80 3.61 -7.52
N ARG A 95 16.89 3.60 -6.19
CA ARG A 95 18.01 3.06 -5.42
C ARG A 95 17.52 2.07 -4.37
N GLY A 96 18.40 1.14 -4.03
CA GLY A 96 18.18 0.11 -3.01
C GLY A 96 19.44 -0.72 -2.82
N ASP A 97 20.58 -0.11 -3.16
CA ASP A 97 21.87 -0.55 -2.68
C ASP A 97 21.90 -0.48 -1.14
N PRO A 98 22.73 -1.31 -0.48
CA PRO A 98 22.74 -1.44 0.97
C PRO A 98 22.87 -0.15 1.75
N GLU A 99 23.72 0.74 1.28
CA GLU A 99 24.00 2.02 1.92
C GLU A 99 22.76 2.92 1.89
N TYR A 100 22.12 3.03 0.72
CA TYR A 100 20.87 3.78 0.60
C TYR A 100 19.76 3.21 1.47
N VAL A 101 19.53 1.89 1.41
CA VAL A 101 18.53 1.21 2.25
C VAL A 101 18.75 1.49 3.73
N ARG A 102 20.00 1.38 4.20
CA ARG A 102 20.35 1.65 5.60
C ARG A 102 20.07 3.10 5.97
N SER A 103 20.44 4.05 5.10
CA SER A 103 20.19 5.47 5.35
C SER A 103 18.70 5.81 5.45
N CYS A 104 17.85 5.25 4.58
CA CYS A 104 16.40 5.42 4.66
C CYS A 104 15.84 4.80 5.95
N CYS A 105 16.33 3.62 6.35
CA CYS A 105 15.89 2.96 7.59
C CYS A 105 16.35 3.68 8.86
N GLU A 106 17.44 4.44 8.81
CA GLU A 106 17.90 5.23 9.95
C GLU A 106 16.93 6.37 10.28
N VAL A 107 16.37 7.00 9.24
CA VAL A 107 15.42 8.11 9.32
C VAL A 107 13.99 7.60 9.55
N ALA A 108 13.63 6.47 8.96
CA ALA A 108 12.31 5.87 9.12
C ALA A 108 12.12 5.24 10.50
N CYS A 109 11.23 5.81 11.31
CA CYS A 109 10.68 5.16 12.50
C CYS A 109 9.39 4.39 12.15
N ALA A 110 9.46 3.37 11.30
CA ALA A 110 8.29 2.67 10.76
C ALA A 110 8.16 1.22 11.22
N VAL A 111 6.91 0.76 11.37
CA VAL A 111 6.56 -0.62 11.77
C VAL A 111 6.74 -1.59 10.61
N LEU A 112 6.48 -1.12 9.39
CA LEU A 112 6.68 -1.84 8.14
C LEU A 112 7.40 -0.91 7.17
N VAL A 113 8.42 -1.42 6.49
CA VAL A 113 9.08 -0.69 5.42
C VAL A 113 8.90 -1.42 4.10
N TRP A 114 8.30 -0.72 3.16
CA TRP A 114 8.16 -1.10 1.78
C TRP A 114 9.41 -0.70 1.02
N ASN A 115 9.92 -1.62 0.23
CA ASN A 115 10.98 -1.33 -0.72
C ASN A 115 10.31 -1.15 -2.09
N ILE A 116 10.40 0.04 -2.69
CA ILE A 116 10.11 0.22 -4.12
C ILE A 116 11.30 -0.36 -4.85
N LEU A 117 11.26 -1.66 -5.10
CA LEU A 117 12.32 -2.37 -5.79
C LEU A 117 11.86 -2.77 -7.18
N ILE A 118 12.06 -1.83 -8.11
CA ILE A 118 12.45 -2.20 -9.47
C ILE A 118 13.87 -2.78 -9.33
N SER A 119 13.93 -4.10 -9.09
CA SER A 119 15.10 -4.98 -9.19
C SER A 119 16.36 -4.57 -8.39
N ILE A 120 16.49 -4.95 -7.11
CA ILE A 120 17.80 -4.86 -6.42
C ILE A 120 18.12 -6.10 -5.59
N HIS A 121 19.42 -6.42 -5.65
CA HIS A 121 20.18 -7.37 -4.85
C HIS A 121 19.68 -7.50 -3.41
N THR A 122 19.23 -8.71 -3.10
CA THR A 122 18.79 -9.19 -1.78
C THR A 122 19.96 -9.46 -0.83
N SER A 123 21.09 -8.76 -0.96
CA SER A 123 22.32 -9.06 -0.23
C SER A 123 22.43 -8.37 1.14
N VAL A 124 21.41 -7.62 1.56
CA VAL A 124 21.38 -6.96 2.88
C VAL A 124 20.31 -7.58 3.74
N PRO A 125 20.69 -8.30 4.80
CA PRO A 125 19.74 -8.71 5.83
C PRO A 125 19.17 -7.45 6.48
N ILE A 126 17.85 -7.22 6.36
CA ILE A 126 17.21 -6.05 6.97
C ILE A 126 17.24 -6.14 8.50
N GLU A 127 17.46 -7.33 9.05
CA GLU A 127 17.61 -7.59 10.49
C GLU A 127 18.74 -6.75 11.10
N GLU A 128 19.77 -6.41 10.33
CA GLU A 128 20.88 -5.56 10.79
C GLU A 128 20.46 -4.09 11.04
N THR A 129 19.30 -3.66 10.55
CA THR A 129 18.82 -2.28 10.74
C THR A 129 18.08 -2.07 12.07
N GLY A 130 17.61 -3.15 12.73
CA GLY A 130 16.98 -3.14 14.06
C GLY A 130 15.68 -2.33 14.22
N LYS A 131 15.25 -1.58 13.19
CA LYS A 131 14.15 -0.60 13.26
C LYS A 131 12.88 -1.04 12.53
N VAL A 132 12.97 -2.04 11.66
CA VAL A 132 11.87 -2.53 10.82
C VAL A 132 11.38 -3.88 11.32
N LYS A 133 10.06 -4.05 11.52
CA LYS A 133 9.48 -5.32 11.98
C LYS A 133 9.03 -6.23 10.84
N TYR A 134 8.65 -5.65 9.70
CA TYR A 134 8.10 -6.37 8.55
C TYR A 134 8.58 -5.75 7.23
N ILE A 135 8.84 -6.59 6.23
CA ILE A 135 9.23 -6.17 4.88
C ILE A 135 8.04 -6.26 3.94
N GLY A 136 7.83 -5.21 3.14
CA GLY A 136 6.95 -5.23 1.98
C GLY A 136 7.67 -4.93 0.67
N LEU A 137 7.05 -5.31 -0.45
CA LEU A 137 7.49 -4.93 -1.81
C LEU A 137 6.41 -4.10 -2.51
N SER A 138 6.80 -3.15 -3.34
CA SER A 138 5.87 -2.38 -4.18
C SER A 138 6.20 -2.57 -5.66
N GLU A 139 5.18 -2.75 -6.50
CA GLU A 139 5.33 -2.83 -7.97
C GLU A 139 6.36 -3.88 -8.44
N ALA A 140 6.45 -4.99 -7.69
CA ALA A 140 7.47 -6.02 -7.91
C ALA A 140 6.99 -7.13 -8.85
N SER A 141 7.90 -7.56 -9.74
CA SER A 141 7.64 -8.71 -10.62
C SER A 141 7.61 -10.04 -9.85
N PRO A 142 6.97 -11.08 -10.41
CA PRO A 142 6.95 -12.43 -9.84
C PRO A 142 8.33 -12.99 -9.49
N ASP A 143 9.32 -12.79 -10.36
CA ASP A 143 10.71 -13.23 -10.12
C ASP A 143 11.32 -12.51 -8.91
N THR A 144 11.18 -11.17 -8.86
CA THR A 144 11.68 -10.36 -7.74
C THR A 144 11.04 -10.80 -6.42
N ILE A 145 9.74 -11.06 -6.40
CA ILE A 145 9.02 -11.54 -5.22
C ILE A 145 9.59 -12.88 -4.74
N ARG A 146 9.80 -13.84 -5.64
CA ARG A 146 10.35 -15.17 -5.29
C ARG A 146 11.76 -15.05 -4.72
N ARG A 147 12.64 -14.28 -5.38
CA ARG A 147 14.02 -14.09 -4.92
C ARG A 147 14.08 -13.39 -3.57
N ALA A 148 13.29 -12.34 -3.38
CA ALA A 148 13.23 -11.62 -2.11
C ALA A 148 12.67 -12.49 -0.98
N HIS A 149 11.57 -13.21 -1.23
CA HIS A 149 10.94 -14.10 -0.24
C HIS A 149 11.82 -15.29 0.15
N ALA A 150 12.71 -15.74 -0.74
CA ALA A 150 13.70 -16.78 -0.45
C ALA A 150 14.80 -16.30 0.52
N VAL A 151 15.08 -15.00 0.58
CA VAL A 151 16.05 -14.41 1.51
C VAL A 151 15.38 -14.06 2.84
N HIS A 152 14.24 -13.36 2.80
CA HIS A 152 13.48 -13.01 3.99
C HIS A 152 11.97 -13.02 3.70
N PRO A 153 11.12 -13.49 4.64
CA PRO A 153 9.67 -13.46 4.45
C PRO A 153 9.14 -12.06 4.10
N ILE A 154 8.61 -11.92 2.88
CA ILE A 154 7.87 -10.74 2.45
C ILE A 154 6.46 -10.79 3.04
N THR A 155 6.11 -9.78 3.84
CA THR A 155 4.85 -9.70 4.57
C THR A 155 3.71 -9.17 3.70
N ALA A 156 4.00 -8.26 2.79
CA ALA A 156 3.00 -7.62 1.95
C ALA A 156 3.55 -7.24 0.57
N LEU A 157 2.67 -7.22 -0.43
CA LEU A 157 2.94 -6.72 -1.78
C LEU A 157 1.91 -5.60 -2.06
N GLN A 158 2.38 -4.40 -2.42
CA GLN A 158 1.55 -3.29 -2.86
C GLN A 158 1.62 -3.21 -4.38
N MET A 159 0.46 -3.26 -5.02
CA MET A 159 0.30 -3.15 -6.47
C MET A 159 -0.96 -2.34 -6.77
N GLU A 160 -1.00 -1.73 -7.95
CA GLU A 160 -2.27 -1.24 -8.50
C GLU A 160 -3.29 -2.39 -8.68
N TRP A 161 -4.48 -2.19 -8.12
CA TRP A 161 -5.63 -3.07 -8.36
C TRP A 161 -6.94 -2.29 -8.23
N SER A 162 -7.83 -2.45 -9.20
CA SER A 162 -9.19 -1.91 -9.17
C SER A 162 -10.12 -2.75 -10.05
N LEU A 163 -11.39 -2.36 -10.20
CA LEU A 163 -12.23 -2.99 -11.23
C LEU A 163 -11.73 -2.72 -12.66
N TRP A 164 -10.90 -1.70 -12.84
CA TRP A 164 -10.36 -1.27 -14.14
C TRP A 164 -8.93 -1.75 -14.39
N SER A 165 -8.18 -2.10 -13.34
CA SER A 165 -6.80 -2.58 -13.41
C SER A 165 -6.73 -3.92 -12.68
N ARG A 166 -6.69 -5.02 -13.44
CA ARG A 166 -6.81 -6.41 -12.94
C ARG A 166 -5.67 -7.32 -13.43
N GLU A 167 -4.62 -6.74 -13.98
CA GLU A 167 -3.48 -7.42 -14.59
C GLU A 167 -2.77 -8.34 -13.58
N ILE A 168 -2.73 -7.95 -12.31
CA ILE A 168 -2.09 -8.74 -11.25
C ILE A 168 -2.84 -10.05 -10.92
N GLU A 169 -4.07 -10.23 -11.38
CA GLU A 169 -4.89 -11.39 -11.00
C GLU A 169 -4.41 -12.71 -11.60
N ASP A 170 -3.75 -12.67 -12.77
CA ASP A 170 -3.37 -13.87 -13.50
C ASP A 170 -2.14 -14.57 -12.90
N GLU A 171 -1.17 -13.80 -12.39
CA GLU A 171 0.11 -14.33 -11.93
C GLU A 171 0.45 -13.91 -10.49
N LEU A 172 0.36 -12.62 -10.17
CA LEU A 172 0.77 -12.08 -8.87
C LEU A 172 -0.17 -12.49 -7.74
N LEU A 173 -1.49 -12.42 -7.93
CA LEU A 173 -2.44 -12.87 -6.90
C LEU A 173 -2.29 -14.38 -6.59
N PRO A 174 -2.20 -15.30 -7.57
CA PRO A 174 -1.91 -16.70 -7.31
C PRO A 174 -0.57 -16.91 -6.60
N LEU A 175 0.48 -16.18 -7.02
CA LEU A 175 1.80 -16.22 -6.38
C LEU A 175 1.72 -15.88 -4.89
N CYS A 176 0.99 -14.82 -4.54
CA CYS A 176 0.79 -14.42 -3.15
C CYS A 176 -0.16 -15.35 -2.37
N ARG A 177 -1.01 -16.15 -3.04
CA ARG A 177 -2.09 -16.94 -2.40
C ARG A 177 -1.86 -18.45 -2.29
N HIS A 178 -1.11 -19.07 -3.20
CA HIS A 178 -1.01 -20.54 -3.33
C HIS A 178 -2.38 -21.27 -3.31
N THR A 179 -3.27 -21.01 -4.29
CA THR A 179 -4.15 -22.00 -5.01
C THR A 179 -5.17 -21.32 -5.99
N VAL A 180 -5.01 -21.64 -7.30
CA VAL A 180 -5.98 -21.94 -8.41
C VAL A 180 -7.07 -20.96 -8.92
N GLN A 181 -6.81 -20.40 -10.14
CA GLN A 181 -7.61 -20.19 -11.40
C GLN A 181 -8.88 -19.26 -11.51
N PRO A 182 -9.38 -18.88 -12.74
CA PRO A 182 -8.71 -18.33 -13.96
C PRO A 182 -9.43 -17.12 -14.68
N ARG A 183 -8.65 -16.28 -15.38
CA ARG A 183 -8.88 -15.42 -16.61
C ARG A 183 -9.74 -14.13 -16.59
N PHE A 184 -9.14 -13.05 -17.17
CA PHE A 184 -9.78 -11.95 -17.95
C PHE A 184 -8.80 -11.36 -19.02
N GLN A 185 -9.31 -10.63 -20.04
CA GLN A 185 -8.50 -9.80 -20.97
C GLN A 185 -9.16 -8.44 -21.26
N GLY A 186 -8.34 -7.42 -21.54
CA GLY A 186 -8.72 -6.01 -21.66
C GLY A 186 -8.55 -5.41 -23.05
N GLN A 187 -9.65 -4.85 -23.58
CA GLN A 187 -9.69 -3.89 -24.69
C GLN A 187 -11.08 -3.20 -24.68
N ASN A 188 -11.44 -2.34 -23.71
CA ASN A 188 -12.77 -1.70 -23.73
C ASN A 188 -12.90 -0.36 -22.97
N PHE A 189 -12.52 0.75 -23.59
CA PHE A 189 -12.85 2.07 -23.04
C PHE A 189 -14.38 2.36 -23.06
N ASP A 190 -15.09 2.00 -24.14
CA ASP A 190 -16.55 2.20 -24.20
C ASP A 190 -17.36 1.22 -23.35
N LYS A 191 -16.88 -0.01 -23.10
CA LYS A 191 -17.57 -0.94 -22.17
C LYS A 191 -17.43 -0.50 -20.70
N ASN A 192 -16.41 0.30 -20.37
CA ASN A 192 -16.23 0.82 -19.00
C ASN A 192 -17.34 1.81 -18.61
N LYS A 193 -17.90 2.57 -19.56
CA LYS A 193 -19.09 3.42 -19.32
C LYS A 193 -20.33 2.58 -19.00
N THR A 194 -20.56 1.49 -19.72
CA THR A 194 -21.67 0.57 -19.41
C THR A 194 -21.46 -0.13 -18.06
N PHE A 195 -20.22 -0.45 -17.70
CA PHE A 195 -19.88 -0.98 -16.39
C PHE A 195 -20.16 0.02 -15.26
N TYR A 196 -19.83 1.30 -15.45
CA TYR A 196 -20.10 2.34 -14.47
C TYR A 196 -21.59 2.41 -14.10
N PHE A 197 -22.49 2.49 -15.09
CA PHE A 197 -23.94 2.53 -14.81
C PHE A 197 -24.47 1.25 -14.16
N ARG A 198 -23.85 0.09 -14.44
CA ARG A 198 -24.20 -1.16 -13.76
C ARG A 198 -23.75 -1.16 -12.30
N ILE A 199 -22.57 -0.60 -12.02
CA ILE A 199 -22.05 -0.46 -10.65
C ILE A 199 -22.88 0.56 -9.88
N GLU A 200 -23.26 1.67 -10.49
CA GLU A 200 -24.13 2.69 -9.88
C GLU A 200 -25.48 2.10 -9.46
N LYS A 201 -26.17 1.40 -10.37
CA LYS A 201 -27.41 0.67 -10.04
C LYS A 201 -27.23 -0.38 -8.96
N LEU A 202 -26.07 -1.05 -8.93
CA LEU A 202 -25.77 -2.02 -7.89
C LEU A 202 -25.53 -1.33 -6.53
N ALA A 203 -24.89 -0.17 -6.54
CA ALA A 203 -24.64 0.63 -5.34
C ALA A 203 -25.96 1.16 -4.77
N GLU A 204 -26.86 1.67 -5.62
CA GLU A 204 -28.23 2.04 -5.27
C GLU A 204 -29.00 0.87 -4.64
N LYS A 205 -28.96 -0.31 -5.26
CA LYS A 205 -29.60 -1.53 -4.73
C LYS A 205 -29.10 -1.89 -3.33
N HIS A 206 -27.82 -1.63 -3.04
CA HIS A 206 -27.21 -1.91 -1.75
C HIS A 206 -27.20 -0.70 -0.79
N GLY A 207 -27.84 0.41 -1.15
CA GLY A 207 -27.93 1.60 -0.30
C GLY A 207 -26.58 2.23 0.03
N CYS A 208 -25.62 2.15 -0.89
CA CYS A 208 -24.25 2.67 -0.70
C CYS A 208 -23.81 3.50 -1.92
N THR A 209 -22.72 4.27 -1.77
CA THR A 209 -22.15 4.99 -2.91
C THR A 209 -21.36 4.04 -3.82
N THR A 210 -21.18 4.42 -5.09
CA THR A 210 -20.32 3.67 -6.02
C THR A 210 -18.91 3.45 -5.44
N ALA A 211 -18.34 4.47 -4.78
CA ALA A 211 -17.04 4.36 -4.13
C ALA A 211 -17.04 3.32 -2.98
N GLN A 212 -18.08 3.30 -2.14
CA GLN A 212 -18.22 2.32 -1.06
C GLN A 212 -18.37 0.89 -1.60
N LEU A 213 -19.14 0.71 -2.66
CA LEU A 213 -19.32 -0.59 -3.32
C LEU A 213 -18.00 -1.10 -3.92
N LEU A 214 -17.25 -0.22 -4.58
CA LEU A 214 -15.94 -0.54 -5.15
C LEU A 214 -14.94 -0.94 -4.06
N LEU A 215 -14.89 -0.16 -2.97
CA LEU A 215 -14.05 -0.43 -1.81
C LEU A 215 -14.39 -1.77 -1.15
N HIS A 216 -15.68 -2.09 -1.05
CA HIS A 216 -16.15 -3.38 -0.57
C HIS A 216 -15.76 -4.54 -1.51
N ALA A 217 -15.90 -4.35 -2.82
CA ALA A 217 -15.50 -5.34 -3.81
C ALA A 217 -13.99 -5.65 -3.73
N SER A 218 -13.14 -4.64 -3.53
CA SER A 218 -11.70 -4.83 -3.31
C SER A 218 -11.40 -5.60 -2.03
N SER A 219 -12.03 -5.21 -0.92
CA SER A 219 -11.76 -5.80 0.39
C SER A 219 -12.31 -7.22 0.55
N SER A 220 -13.35 -7.59 -0.18
CA SER A 220 -13.97 -8.95 -0.16
C SER A 220 -13.15 -10.01 -0.90
N ARG A 221 -12.22 -9.63 -1.78
CA ARG A 221 -11.32 -10.58 -2.46
C ARG A 221 -10.11 -10.89 -1.59
N GLY A 222 -10.24 -11.86 -0.68
CA GLY A 222 -9.12 -12.49 0.05
C GLY A 222 -8.55 -11.67 1.23
N ARG A 223 -7.33 -12.00 1.68
CA ARG A 223 -6.63 -11.31 2.79
C ARG A 223 -5.96 -9.98 2.35
N CYS A 224 -6.63 -9.21 1.49
CA CYS A 224 -6.12 -7.92 1.02
C CYS A 224 -6.52 -6.82 2.00
N GLY A 225 -5.56 -6.03 2.50
CA GLY A 225 -5.84 -4.70 3.04
C GLY A 225 -5.98 -3.73 1.86
N PHE A 226 -6.92 -2.79 1.93
CA PHE A 226 -7.12 -1.81 0.84
C PHE A 226 -6.74 -0.42 1.32
N HIS A 227 -6.02 0.31 0.45
CA HIS A 227 -5.76 1.74 0.55
C HIS A 227 -6.17 2.35 -0.79
N PRO A 228 -7.20 3.21 -0.84
CA PRO A 228 -7.36 4.07 -2.00
C PRO A 228 -6.18 5.06 -2.02
N TRP A 229 -5.66 5.32 -3.22
CA TRP A 229 -4.65 6.35 -3.48
C TRP A 229 -5.08 7.72 -2.95
#